data_AF-A0A2W4LUF2-F1
#
_entry.id   AF-A0A2W4LUF2-F1
#
_cell.length_a   1.000
_cell.length_b   1.000
_cell.length_c   1.000
_cell.angle_alpha   90.00
_cell.angle_beta   90.00
_cell.angle_gamma   90.00
#
_symmetry.space_group_name_H-M   'P 1'
#
loop_
_entity.id
_entity.type
_entity.pdbx_description
1 polymer ?
#
loop_
_entity_poly.entity_id
_entity_poly.type
_entity_poly.pdbx_seq_one_letter_code
_entity_poly.pdbx_strand_id
1 'polypeptide(L)'
;MGRRPPRGGRWGGGGGAFLGVPPPLQLWPDWSSLTADLRTGIGEQRQIVLGAVVVDLNTRTSINVRRADTGEVAALELVTGEAQVRLPSGLPLPFVVTAGAGEVTASGAARFNVRATGPSVCVTCLEGAIELRRADRILVARAAQQITYSGSQEALMTVADPAIVTAWRERMLIFNDEPLTAVVDEINRYRPGRIIVTNAELGRRRVQAQVRLDQLAEVVELIRVGYGAKVTTLPAGIVLLS
;
A
#
# COMPACT_ATOMS: atom_id res chain seq x y z
N MET A 1 62.46 -32.82 -14.94
CA MET A 1 61.76 -32.24 -13.76
C MET A 1 61.39 -30.80 -14.13
N GLY A 2 60.15 -30.35 -14.37
CA GLY A 2 58.83 -30.91 -14.11
C GLY A 2 58.11 -30.12 -13.01
N ARG A 3 57.56 -28.93 -13.33
CA ARG A 3 56.18 -28.49 -12.98
C ARG A 3 55.93 -27.00 -13.29
N ARG A 4 54.88 -26.77 -14.09
CA ARG A 4 54.24 -25.47 -14.40
C ARG A 4 53.25 -25.09 -13.28
N PRO A 5 52.94 -23.81 -13.06
CA PRO A 5 51.89 -23.39 -12.12
C PRO A 5 50.49 -23.65 -12.69
N PRO A 6 49.47 -23.88 -11.85
CA PRO A 6 48.11 -24.13 -12.31
C PRO A 6 47.43 -22.84 -12.79
N ARG A 7 46.80 -22.96 -13.97
CA ARG A 7 45.76 -22.04 -14.46
C ARG A 7 44.47 -22.30 -13.67
N GLY A 8 44.09 -21.38 -12.80
CA GLY A 8 42.76 -21.31 -12.21
C GLY A 8 41.92 -20.28 -12.96
N GLY A 9 41.06 -20.74 -13.86
CA GLY A 9 40.05 -19.90 -14.48
C GLY A 9 38.98 -19.51 -13.45
N ARG A 10 38.62 -18.23 -13.39
CA ARG A 10 37.37 -17.79 -12.76
C ARG A 10 36.48 -17.21 -13.84
N TRP A 11 35.34 -17.88 -13.97
CA TRP A 11 34.23 -17.57 -14.82
C TRP A 11 33.64 -16.21 -14.45
N GLY A 12 33.24 -15.46 -15.48
CA GLY A 12 32.45 -14.26 -15.32
C GLY A 12 31.07 -14.59 -14.76
N GLY A 13 30.72 -13.93 -13.65
CA GLY A 13 29.34 -13.80 -13.20
C GLY A 13 28.94 -12.35 -13.39
N GLY A 14 28.47 -11.99 -14.59
CA GLY A 14 27.77 -10.74 -14.80
C GLY A 14 26.43 -10.82 -14.07
N GLY A 15 26.39 -10.37 -12.82
CA GLY A 15 25.14 -10.16 -12.10
C GLY A 15 24.42 -8.97 -12.72
N GLY A 16 23.55 -9.23 -13.69
CA GLY A 16 22.61 -8.24 -14.18
C GLY A 16 21.66 -7.87 -13.06
N ALA A 17 21.88 -6.71 -12.44
CA ALA A 17 20.89 -6.08 -11.58
C ALA A 17 19.71 -5.68 -12.48
N PHE A 18 18.69 -6.53 -12.55
CA PHE A 18 17.41 -6.13 -13.12
C PHE A 18 16.77 -5.12 -12.15
N LEU A 19 16.96 -3.84 -12.43
CA LEU A 19 16.14 -2.79 -11.86
C LEU A 19 14.71 -3.02 -12.36
N GLY A 20 13.84 -3.56 -11.51
CA GLY A 20 12.43 -3.74 -11.81
C GLY A 20 11.81 -2.38 -12.10
N VAL A 21 11.52 -2.10 -13.37
CA VAL A 21 10.76 -0.91 -13.76
C VAL A 21 9.28 -1.23 -13.49
N PRO A 22 8.58 -0.44 -12.67
CA PRO A 22 7.16 -0.66 -12.45
C PRO A 22 6.42 -0.52 -13.79
N PRO A 23 5.44 -1.40 -14.06
CA PRO A 23 4.82 -1.48 -15.36
C PRO A 23 4.02 -0.21 -15.67
N PRO A 24 4.09 0.30 -16.93
CA PRO A 24 3.26 1.42 -17.32
C PRO A 24 1.79 1.05 -17.12
N LEU A 25 1.06 1.92 -16.43
CA LEU A 25 -0.37 1.79 -16.16
C LEU A 25 -0.77 0.55 -15.31
N GLN A 26 0.18 -0.13 -14.64
CA GLN A 26 -0.08 -1.32 -13.81
C GLN A 26 -0.82 -2.46 -14.54
N LEU A 27 -0.62 -2.58 -15.86
CA LEU A 27 -1.32 -3.58 -16.69
C LEU A 27 -0.89 -5.03 -16.43
N TRP A 28 0.20 -5.22 -15.69
CA TRP A 28 0.78 -6.50 -15.31
C TRP A 28 1.38 -6.40 -13.90
N PRO A 29 1.58 -7.51 -13.17
CA PRO A 29 2.13 -7.49 -11.81
C PRO A 29 3.59 -7.04 -11.83
N ASP A 30 4.01 -6.25 -10.84
CA ASP A 30 5.43 -5.98 -10.59
C ASP A 30 6.12 -7.31 -10.20
N TRP A 31 7.26 -7.62 -10.81
CA TRP A 31 8.01 -8.86 -10.58
C TRP A 31 8.44 -8.99 -9.11
N SER A 32 8.71 -7.87 -8.43
CA SER A 32 9.00 -7.86 -6.99
C SER A 32 7.83 -8.38 -6.14
N SER A 33 6.60 -8.21 -6.61
CA SER A 33 5.39 -8.72 -5.95
C SER A 33 5.15 -10.20 -6.21
N LEU A 34 5.76 -10.78 -7.26
CA LEU A 34 5.56 -12.19 -7.61
C LEU A 34 6.23 -13.15 -6.62
N THR A 35 7.29 -12.71 -5.93
CA THR A 35 7.98 -13.49 -4.90
C THR A 35 7.42 -13.27 -3.50
N ALA A 36 6.29 -12.56 -3.37
CA ALA A 36 5.74 -12.26 -2.06
C ALA A 36 5.08 -13.47 -1.38
N ASP A 37 5.32 -13.61 -0.08
CA ASP A 37 4.80 -14.74 0.71
C ASP A 37 3.27 -14.77 0.73
N LEU A 38 2.64 -13.60 0.84
CA LEU A 38 1.19 -13.45 0.92
C LEU A 38 0.71 -12.30 0.05
N ARG A 39 -0.41 -12.53 -0.65
CA ARG A 39 -0.96 -11.60 -1.65
C ARG A 39 -2.48 -11.59 -1.66
N THR A 40 -3.03 -10.47 -2.08
CA THR A 40 -4.46 -10.30 -2.40
C THR A 40 -4.62 -9.79 -3.84
N GLY A 41 -5.66 -10.27 -4.51
CA GLY A 41 -6.08 -9.82 -5.83
C GLY A 41 -6.84 -8.49 -5.83
N ILE A 42 -7.44 -8.16 -6.96
CA ILE A 42 -8.30 -6.99 -7.13
C ILE A 42 -9.59 -7.18 -6.31
N GLY A 43 -9.89 -6.25 -5.42
CA GLY A 43 -11.10 -6.25 -4.59
C GLY A 43 -11.10 -7.31 -3.48
N GLU A 44 -10.06 -8.16 -3.42
CA GLU A 44 -9.86 -9.14 -2.37
C GLU A 44 -9.34 -8.47 -1.10
N GLN A 45 -9.85 -8.91 0.04
CA GLN A 45 -9.38 -8.50 1.35
C GLN A 45 -9.24 -9.75 2.22
N ARG A 46 -8.18 -9.81 3.03
CA ARG A 46 -7.86 -11.00 3.80
C ARG A 46 -7.30 -10.65 5.17
N GLN A 47 -7.79 -11.30 6.21
CA GLN A 47 -7.16 -11.30 7.52
C GLN A 47 -6.23 -12.51 7.65
N ILE A 48 -5.05 -12.27 8.20
CA ILE A 48 -4.07 -13.31 8.51
C ILE A 48 -3.65 -13.17 9.98
N VAL A 49 -3.43 -14.32 10.62
CA VAL A 49 -2.89 -14.41 11.98
C VAL A 49 -1.49 -14.99 11.89
N LEU A 50 -0.50 -14.22 12.32
CA LEU A 50 0.92 -14.50 12.26
C LEU A 50 1.46 -14.63 13.69
N GLY A 51 1.25 -15.80 14.30
CA GLY A 51 1.50 -15.98 15.73
C GLY A 51 0.56 -15.09 16.54
N ALA A 52 1.11 -14.14 17.29
CA ALA A 52 0.33 -13.18 18.07
C ALA A 52 -0.04 -11.90 17.29
N VAL A 53 0.53 -11.69 16.09
CA VAL A 53 0.30 -10.51 15.27
C VAL A 53 -0.85 -10.76 14.30
N VAL A 54 -1.81 -9.83 14.22
CA VAL A 54 -2.90 -9.91 13.24
C VAL A 54 -2.69 -8.86 12.17
N VAL A 55 -2.79 -9.27 10.90
CA VAL A 55 -2.64 -8.37 9.76
C VAL A 55 -3.89 -8.47 8.89
N ASP A 56 -4.54 -7.34 8.63
CA ASP A 56 -5.57 -7.25 7.60
C ASP A 56 -4.89 -6.73 6.32
N LEU A 57 -5.11 -7.41 5.20
CA LEU A 57 -4.63 -7.05 3.88
C LEU A 57 -5.79 -6.49 3.05
N ASN A 58 -5.57 -5.33 2.45
CA ASN A 58 -6.51 -4.72 1.52
C ASN A 58 -6.35 -5.28 0.09
N THR A 59 -7.03 -4.69 -0.91
CA THR A 59 -6.88 -5.01 -2.34
C THR A 59 -5.45 -4.82 -2.83
N ARG A 60 -5.01 -5.70 -3.75
CA ARG A 60 -3.69 -5.64 -4.42
C ARG A 60 -2.54 -5.42 -3.43
N THR A 61 -2.56 -6.16 -2.33
CA THR A 61 -1.53 -6.11 -1.31
C THR A 61 -0.56 -7.28 -1.51
N SER A 62 0.74 -7.04 -1.30
CA SER A 62 1.77 -8.07 -1.31
C SER A 62 2.73 -7.81 -0.15
N ILE A 63 2.92 -8.83 0.68
CA ILE A 63 3.77 -8.76 1.87
C ILE A 63 4.77 -9.93 1.95
N ASN A 64 5.94 -9.66 2.52
CA ASN A 64 6.90 -10.68 2.94
C ASN A 64 6.93 -10.78 4.46
N VAL A 65 7.08 -12.00 4.99
CA VAL A 65 7.09 -12.28 6.42
C VAL A 65 8.47 -12.75 6.83
N ARG A 66 9.16 -11.94 7.64
CA ARG A 66 10.46 -12.31 8.21
C ARG A 66 10.29 -12.84 9.62
N ARG A 67 10.94 -13.97 9.89
CA ARG A 67 10.96 -14.63 11.19
C ARG A 67 12.32 -14.43 11.86
N ALA A 68 12.32 -14.31 13.18
CA ALA A 68 13.55 -14.37 13.98
C ALA A 68 14.11 -15.80 14.00
N ASP A 69 15.32 -15.96 14.52
CA ASP A 69 15.97 -17.26 14.70
C ASP A 69 15.18 -18.21 15.61
N THR A 70 14.35 -17.64 16.51
CA THR A 70 13.41 -18.38 17.36
C THR A 70 12.22 -18.98 16.58
N GLY A 71 12.06 -18.62 15.30
CA GLY A 71 10.94 -19.01 14.45
C GLY A 71 9.72 -18.10 14.55
N GLU A 72 9.70 -17.16 15.51
CA GLU A 72 8.61 -16.18 15.68
C GLU A 72 8.62 -15.12 14.58
N VAL A 73 7.45 -14.58 14.24
CA VAL A 73 7.34 -13.49 13.27
C VAL A 73 7.87 -12.21 13.90
N ALA A 74 8.94 -11.66 13.32
CA ALA A 74 9.66 -10.52 13.87
C ALA A 74 9.49 -9.26 13.01
N ALA A 75 9.27 -9.42 11.70
CA ALA A 75 9.07 -8.29 10.81
C ALA A 75 8.20 -8.63 9.60
N LEU A 76 7.61 -7.57 9.03
CA LEU A 76 6.92 -7.60 7.75
C LEU A 76 7.57 -6.62 6.79
N GLU A 77 7.49 -6.95 5.50
CA GLU A 77 7.73 -5.99 4.43
C GLU A 77 6.44 -5.81 3.65
N LEU A 78 5.94 -4.58 3.57
CA LEU A 78 4.89 -4.22 2.64
C LEU A 78 5.52 -3.83 1.31
N VAL A 79 5.51 -4.75 0.34
CA VAL A 79 6.05 -4.53 -1.01
C VAL A 79 5.17 -3.53 -1.75
N THR A 80 3.85 -3.75 -1.72
CA THR A 80 2.87 -2.82 -2.30
C THR A 80 1.48 -3.05 -1.71
N GLY A 81 0.61 -2.06 -1.85
CA GLY A 81 -0.78 -2.10 -1.44
C GLY A 81 -0.99 -1.48 -0.08
N GLU A 82 -1.82 -2.11 0.74
CA GLU A 82 -2.21 -1.58 2.03
C GLU A 82 -2.52 -2.70 3.03
N ALA A 83 -2.03 -2.52 4.25
CA ALA A 83 -2.21 -3.45 5.34
C ALA A 83 -2.40 -2.72 6.68
N GLN A 84 -3.27 -3.26 7.52
CA GLN A 84 -3.36 -2.86 8.93
C GLN A 84 -2.73 -3.93 9.81
N VAL A 85 -1.82 -3.52 10.69
CA VAL A 85 -1.14 -4.40 11.64
C VAL A 85 -1.69 -4.14 13.05
N ARG A 86 -1.99 -5.21 13.78
CA ARG A 86 -2.37 -5.22 15.19
C ARG A 86 -1.38 -6.06 15.99
N LEU A 87 -0.76 -5.41 16.97
CA LEU A 87 0.20 -6.01 17.88
C LEU A 87 -0.44 -6.09 19.28
N PRO A 88 -0.34 -7.24 19.95
CA PRO A 88 -0.75 -7.37 21.34
C PRO A 88 0.28 -6.70 22.27
N SER A 89 -0.09 -6.51 23.53
CA SER A 89 0.88 -6.21 24.58
C SER A 89 1.79 -7.43 24.83
N GLY A 90 3.01 -7.18 25.29
CA GLY A 90 3.91 -8.23 25.76
C GLY A 90 4.71 -8.99 24.69
N LEU A 91 4.80 -8.47 23.46
CA LEU A 91 5.79 -8.98 22.50
C LEU A 91 7.21 -8.83 23.08
N PRO A 92 8.07 -9.86 22.99
CA PRO A 92 9.39 -9.86 23.60
C PRO A 92 10.36 -8.88 22.93
N LEU A 93 10.13 -8.59 21.65
CA LEU A 93 10.91 -7.66 20.84
C LEU A 93 9.97 -6.68 20.11
N PRO A 94 10.46 -5.47 19.78
CA PRO A 94 9.74 -4.57 18.90
C PRO A 94 9.43 -5.22 17.55
N PHE A 95 8.25 -4.96 17.01
CA PHE A 95 7.85 -5.46 15.72
C PHE A 95 8.18 -4.44 14.63
N VAL A 96 8.77 -4.90 13.54
CA VAL A 96 9.26 -4.02 12.47
C VAL A 96 8.45 -4.21 11.18
N VAL A 97 8.00 -3.13 10.57
CA VAL A 97 7.36 -3.13 9.25
C VAL A 97 8.13 -2.22 8.31
N THR A 98 8.69 -2.78 7.24
CA THR A 98 9.38 -2.00 6.20
C THR A 98 8.43 -1.73 5.03
N ALA A 99 8.43 -0.50 4.52
CA ALA A 99 7.64 -0.12 3.35
C ALA A 99 8.39 0.96 2.54
N GLY A 100 8.72 0.67 1.28
CA GLY A 100 9.58 1.55 0.49
C GLY A 100 10.90 1.85 1.23
N ALA A 101 11.20 3.14 1.44
CA ALA A 101 12.42 3.58 2.12
C ALA A 101 12.27 3.78 3.65
N GLY A 102 11.11 3.45 4.23
CA GLY A 102 10.84 3.64 5.65
C GLY A 102 10.79 2.33 6.43
N GLU A 103 11.23 2.39 7.68
CA GLU A 103 11.16 1.31 8.66
C GLU A 103 10.30 1.77 9.84
N VAL A 104 9.17 1.10 10.06
CA VAL A 104 8.23 1.38 11.13
C VAL A 104 8.48 0.38 12.27
N THR A 105 8.83 0.88 13.44
CA THR A 105 9.01 0.07 14.65
C THR A 105 7.88 0.36 15.62
N ALA A 106 7.25 -0.69 16.12
CA ALA A 106 6.19 -0.60 17.11
C ALA A 106 6.52 -1.47 18.32
N SER A 107 6.34 -0.90 19.51
CA SER A 107 6.61 -1.56 20.79
C SER A 107 5.32 -1.66 21.60
N GLY A 108 5.07 -2.82 22.21
CA GLY A 108 3.86 -3.08 22.99
C GLY A 108 2.59 -3.17 22.14
N ALA A 109 1.45 -2.90 22.77
CA ALA A 109 0.16 -2.91 22.08
C ALA A 109 0.05 -1.72 21.13
N ALA A 110 -0.08 -2.00 19.84
CA ALA A 110 -0.17 -0.98 18.81
C ALA A 110 -1.07 -1.44 17.66
N ARG A 111 -1.75 -0.48 17.05
CA ARG A 111 -2.51 -0.67 15.81
C ARG A 111 -2.16 0.43 14.85
N PHE A 112 -1.77 0.08 13.64
CA PHE A 112 -1.39 1.07 12.62
C PHE A 112 -1.70 0.55 11.22
N ASN A 113 -1.96 1.48 10.29
CA ASN A 113 -2.19 1.21 8.89
C ASN A 113 -0.96 1.64 8.09
N VAL A 114 -0.49 0.78 7.18
CA VAL A 114 0.62 1.07 6.27
C VAL A 114 0.08 0.96 4.86
N ARG A 115 0.18 2.04 4.09
CA ARG A 115 -0.26 2.11 2.69
C ARG A 115 0.92 2.52 1.82
N ALA A 116 1.33 1.63 0.92
CA ALA A 116 2.41 1.83 -0.04
C ALA A 116 1.86 1.66 -1.47
N THR A 117 1.26 2.72 -2.00
CA THR A 117 0.64 2.73 -3.33
C THR A 117 1.29 3.79 -4.20
N GLY A 118 1.99 3.37 -5.25
CA GLY A 118 2.77 4.28 -6.10
C GLY A 118 4.08 4.73 -5.42
N PRO A 119 4.52 6.00 -5.60
CA PRO A 119 5.79 6.48 -5.05
C PRO A 119 5.69 6.91 -3.57
N SER A 120 4.47 7.01 -3.03
CA SER A 120 4.21 7.51 -1.69
C SER A 120 3.86 6.40 -0.73
N VAL A 121 4.36 6.49 0.49
CA VAL A 121 3.98 5.64 1.61
C VAL A 121 3.33 6.50 2.68
N CYS A 122 2.20 6.04 3.22
CA CYS A 122 1.51 6.63 4.35
C CYS A 122 1.44 5.61 5.48
N VAL A 123 1.86 6.01 6.68
CA VAL A 123 1.77 5.21 7.89
C VAL A 123 0.92 5.96 8.90
N THR A 124 -0.22 5.39 9.28
CA THR A 124 -1.15 5.98 10.23
C THR A 124 -1.16 5.18 11.53
N CYS A 125 -0.81 5.82 12.64
CA CYS A 125 -0.95 5.22 13.96
C CYS A 125 -2.39 5.38 14.45
N LEU A 126 -3.04 4.25 14.74
CA LEU A 126 -4.44 4.19 15.17
C LEU A 126 -4.54 3.96 16.69
N GLU A 127 -3.57 3.25 17.26
CA GLU A 127 -3.47 2.97 18.70
C GLU A 127 -2.00 2.78 19.07
N GLY A 128 -1.65 3.21 20.29
CA GLY A 128 -0.28 3.14 20.79
C GLY A 128 0.61 4.22 20.17
N ALA A 129 1.86 3.84 19.89
CA ALA A 129 2.84 4.69 19.23
C ALA A 129 3.70 3.86 18.28
N ILE A 130 4.15 4.50 17.20
CA ILE A 130 5.07 3.94 16.23
C ILE A 130 6.21 4.91 15.98
N GLU A 131 7.38 4.36 15.73
CA GLU A 131 8.57 5.10 15.31
C GLU A 131 8.82 4.79 13.83
N LEU A 132 8.91 5.81 12.99
CA LEU A 132 9.36 5.69 11.61
C LEU A 132 10.81 6.17 11.52
N ARG A 133 11.69 5.27 11.10
CA ARG A 133 13.08 5.59 10.75
C ARG A 133 13.23 5.66 9.24
N ARG A 134 13.85 6.74 8.77
CA ARG A 134 14.13 6.97 7.36
C ARG A 134 15.42 7.75 7.18
N ALA A 135 16.43 7.14 6.54
CA ALA A 135 17.79 7.65 6.54
C ALA A 135 18.24 7.97 7.98
N ASP A 136 18.68 9.21 8.25
CA ASP A 136 19.12 9.67 9.57
C ASP A 136 18.00 10.34 10.38
N ARG A 137 16.75 10.28 9.91
CA ARG A 137 15.59 10.88 10.58
C ARG A 137 14.75 9.83 11.28
N ILE A 138 14.22 10.24 12.43
CA ILE A 138 13.28 9.46 13.22
C ILE A 138 12.07 10.35 13.50
N LEU A 139 10.89 9.87 13.14
CA LEU A 139 9.61 10.50 13.47
C LEU A 139 8.78 9.55 14.32
N VAL A 140 8.11 10.10 15.33
CA VAL A 140 7.22 9.32 16.20
C VAL A 140 5.79 9.76 15.94
N ALA A 141 4.93 8.81 15.58
CA ALA A 141 3.49 9.00 15.45
C ALA A 141 2.77 8.30 16.61
N ARG A 142 1.87 9.03 17.26
CA ARG A 142 0.92 8.50 18.24
C ARG A 142 -0.45 8.31 17.58
N ALA A 143 -1.40 7.74 18.33
CA ALA A 143 -2.78 7.58 17.87
C ALA A 143 -3.33 8.84 17.19
N ALA A 144 -4.02 8.64 16.07
CA ALA A 144 -4.55 9.69 15.18
C ALA A 144 -3.48 10.58 14.53
N GLN A 145 -2.22 10.16 14.47
CA GLN A 145 -1.19 10.80 13.65
C GLN A 145 -0.78 9.91 12.48
N GLN A 146 -0.40 10.52 11.37
CA GLN A 146 0.14 9.84 10.22
C GLN A 146 1.43 10.48 9.73
N ILE A 147 2.30 9.65 9.18
CA ILE A 147 3.52 10.07 8.51
C ILE A 147 3.41 9.68 7.04
N THR A 148 3.61 10.65 6.15
CA THR A 148 3.67 10.42 4.71
C THR A 148 5.07 10.71 4.20
N TYR A 149 5.56 9.91 3.26
CA TYR A 149 6.86 10.13 2.64
C TYR A 149 6.91 9.65 1.20
N SER A 150 7.63 10.41 0.36
CA SER A 150 7.84 10.16 -1.06
C SER A 150 9.10 10.89 -1.52
N GLY A 151 10.04 10.20 -2.18
CA GLY A 151 11.31 10.83 -2.58
C GLY A 151 12.05 11.46 -1.40
N SER A 152 12.45 12.73 -1.46
CA SER A 152 13.07 13.43 -0.31
C SER A 152 12.04 14.06 0.66
N GLN A 153 10.75 14.01 0.33
CA GLN A 153 9.69 14.65 1.11
C GLN A 153 9.17 13.71 2.20
N GLU A 154 8.86 14.31 3.35
CA GLU A 154 8.29 13.64 4.51
C GLU A 154 7.45 14.64 5.31
N ALA A 155 6.31 14.21 5.82
CA ALA A 155 5.42 15.03 6.64
C ALA A 155 4.77 14.20 7.75
N LEU A 156 4.75 14.75 8.98
CA LEU A 156 3.96 14.25 10.10
C LEU A 156 2.73 15.14 10.26
N MET A 157 1.55 14.55 10.35
CA MET A 157 0.29 15.28 10.39
C MET A 157 -0.76 14.55 11.22
N THR A 158 -1.66 15.30 11.83
CA THR A 158 -2.81 14.75 12.55
C THR A 158 -3.87 14.32 11.56
N VAL A 159 -4.41 13.12 11.76
CA VAL A 159 -5.52 12.56 11.01
C VAL A 159 -6.81 13.10 11.61
N ALA A 160 -7.55 13.88 10.83
CA ALA A 160 -8.81 14.46 11.28
C ALA A 160 -9.86 13.40 11.64
N ASP A 161 -9.92 12.31 10.85
CA ASP A 161 -10.82 11.19 11.09
C ASP A 161 -10.13 9.84 10.77
N PRO A 162 -9.64 9.13 11.79
CA PRO A 162 -9.04 7.80 11.62
C PRO A 162 -10.01 6.74 11.07
N ALA A 163 -11.32 6.95 11.13
CA ALA A 163 -12.30 6.02 10.56
C ALA A 163 -12.15 5.94 9.04
N ILE A 164 -11.84 7.04 8.36
CA ILE A 164 -11.59 7.08 6.91
C ILE A 164 -10.47 6.12 6.52
N VAL A 165 -9.37 6.12 7.29
CA VAL A 165 -8.19 5.27 7.03
C VAL A 165 -8.50 3.78 7.19
N THR A 166 -9.48 3.43 8.03
CA THR A 166 -9.77 2.05 8.40
C THR A 166 -11.05 1.48 7.78
N ALA A 167 -11.87 2.32 7.16
CA ALA A 167 -13.17 1.98 6.57
C ALA A 167 -13.09 0.83 5.56
N TRP A 168 -11.97 0.69 4.84
CA TRP A 168 -11.78 -0.39 3.87
C TRP A 168 -11.94 -1.77 4.50
N ARG A 169 -11.61 -1.93 5.79
CA ARG A 169 -11.77 -3.20 6.53
C ARG A 169 -13.23 -3.63 6.64
N GLU A 170 -14.14 -2.66 6.64
CA GLU A 170 -15.58 -2.85 6.67
C GLU A 170 -16.17 -2.85 5.25
N ARG A 171 -15.32 -3.05 4.23
CA ARG A 171 -15.67 -3.01 2.81
C ARG A 171 -16.29 -1.68 2.40
N MET A 172 -15.79 -0.59 2.98
CA MET A 172 -16.24 0.78 2.73
C MET A 172 -15.10 1.69 2.29
N LEU A 173 -15.40 2.63 1.40
CA LEU A 173 -14.54 3.77 1.10
C LEU A 173 -15.26 5.04 1.55
N ILE A 174 -14.56 5.90 2.30
CA ILE A 174 -15.08 7.19 2.75
C ILE A 174 -14.27 8.28 2.08
N PHE A 175 -14.97 9.21 1.43
CA PHE A 175 -14.39 10.38 0.81
C PHE A 175 -14.97 11.61 1.49
N ASN A 176 -14.10 12.49 1.96
CA ASN A 176 -14.49 13.72 2.65
C ASN A 176 -13.82 14.92 1.98
N ASP A 177 -14.59 15.65 1.17
CA ASP A 177 -14.11 16.81 0.39
C ASP A 177 -12.89 16.51 -0.50
N GLU A 178 -12.84 15.29 -1.06
CA GLU A 178 -11.75 14.86 -1.93
C GLU A 178 -12.01 15.25 -3.39
N PRO A 179 -10.98 15.60 -4.18
CA PRO A 179 -11.17 15.84 -5.60
C PRO A 179 -11.56 14.53 -6.30
N LEU A 180 -12.44 14.63 -7.29
CA LEU A 180 -12.96 13.47 -8.03
C LEU A 180 -11.85 12.60 -8.63
N THR A 181 -10.71 13.17 -9.02
CA THR A 181 -9.55 12.39 -9.47
C THR A 181 -9.04 11.43 -8.39
N ALA A 182 -8.92 11.90 -7.14
CA ALA A 182 -8.45 11.06 -6.03
C ALA A 182 -9.47 9.97 -5.69
N VAL A 183 -10.76 10.30 -5.74
CA VAL A 183 -11.86 9.34 -5.57
C VAL A 183 -11.81 8.24 -6.63
N VAL A 184 -11.65 8.63 -7.90
CA VAL A 184 -11.53 7.69 -9.03
C VAL A 184 -10.28 6.83 -8.92
N ASP A 185 -9.14 7.42 -8.53
CA ASP A 185 -7.89 6.67 -8.33
C ASP A 185 -8.03 5.63 -7.21
N GLU A 186 -8.70 5.96 -6.11
CA GLU A 186 -8.98 5.01 -5.04
C GLU A 186 -9.89 3.87 -5.53
N ILE A 187 -10.99 4.20 -6.21
CA ILE A 187 -11.93 3.19 -6.74
C ILE A 187 -11.26 2.25 -7.74
N ASN A 188 -10.37 2.77 -8.58
CA ASN A 188 -9.61 1.96 -9.54
C ASN A 188 -8.73 0.89 -8.89
N ARG A 189 -8.41 0.98 -7.58
CA ARG A 189 -7.67 -0.08 -6.87
C ARG A 189 -8.50 -1.35 -6.67
N TYR A 190 -9.83 -1.25 -6.64
CA TYR A 190 -10.74 -2.33 -6.25
C TYR A 190 -11.51 -2.94 -7.42
N ARG A 191 -11.40 -2.36 -8.62
CA ARG A 191 -12.13 -2.84 -9.81
C ARG A 191 -11.20 -3.28 -10.94
N PRO A 192 -11.64 -4.24 -11.78
CA PRO A 192 -11.02 -4.46 -13.07
C PRO A 192 -11.31 -3.29 -14.03
N GLY A 193 -10.47 -3.15 -15.06
CA GLY A 193 -10.53 -2.00 -15.97
C GLY A 193 -10.07 -0.70 -15.29
N ARG A 194 -10.37 0.46 -15.89
CA ARG A 194 -9.94 1.75 -15.35
C ARG A 194 -10.91 2.88 -15.66
N ILE A 195 -11.23 3.71 -14.69
CA ILE A 195 -11.93 4.98 -14.87
C ILE A 195 -10.85 6.06 -15.01
N ILE A 196 -10.96 6.90 -16.04
CA ILE A 196 -10.00 7.97 -16.33
C ILE A 196 -10.78 9.28 -16.42
N VAL A 197 -10.45 10.23 -15.55
CA VAL A 197 -11.00 11.58 -15.65
C VAL A 197 -10.15 12.36 -16.64
N THR A 198 -10.73 12.72 -17.78
CA THR A 198 -10.03 13.43 -18.86
C THR A 198 -10.25 14.94 -18.82
N ASN A 199 -11.34 15.39 -18.18
CA ASN A 199 -11.62 16.81 -17.96
C ASN A 199 -11.05 17.29 -16.62
N ALA A 200 -10.15 18.27 -16.66
CA ALA A 200 -9.49 18.82 -15.48
C ALA A 200 -10.44 19.57 -14.53
N GLU A 201 -11.48 20.24 -15.03
CA GLU A 201 -12.47 20.94 -14.20
C GLU A 201 -13.34 19.94 -13.45
N LEU A 202 -13.80 18.90 -14.15
CA LEU A 202 -14.53 17.78 -13.55
C LEU A 202 -13.68 17.10 -12.47
N GLY A 203 -12.40 16.86 -12.77
CA GLY A 203 -11.47 16.22 -11.83
C GLY A 203 -11.25 16.99 -10.52
N ARG A 204 -11.37 18.33 -10.54
CA ARG A 204 -11.27 19.18 -9.33
C ARG A 204 -12.55 19.25 -8.53
N ARG A 205 -13.68 18.74 -9.03
CA ARG A 205 -14.94 18.72 -8.28
C ARG A 205 -14.76 17.93 -6.99
N ARG A 206 -15.29 18.48 -5.90
CA ARG A 206 -15.21 17.87 -4.58
C ARG A 206 -16.28 16.80 -4.42
N VAL A 207 -15.89 15.70 -3.78
CA VAL A 207 -16.73 14.54 -3.53
C VAL A 207 -16.76 14.27 -2.04
N GLN A 208 -17.98 14.21 -1.50
CA GLN A 208 -18.27 13.70 -0.18
C GLN A 208 -19.19 12.50 -0.34
N ALA A 209 -18.69 11.31 -0.03
CA ALA A 209 -19.42 10.07 -0.28
C ALA A 209 -18.92 8.94 0.61
N GLN A 210 -19.79 7.98 0.84
CA GLN A 210 -19.44 6.67 1.38
C GLN A 210 -19.86 5.62 0.36
N VAL A 211 -18.93 4.76 -0.03
CA VAL A 211 -19.14 3.79 -1.11
C VAL A 211 -18.80 2.39 -0.59
N ARG A 212 -19.76 1.47 -0.62
CA ARG A 212 -19.47 0.06 -0.36
C ARG A 212 -18.70 -0.54 -1.53
N LEU A 213 -17.75 -1.42 -1.23
CA LEU A 213 -16.95 -2.10 -2.26
C LEU A 213 -17.78 -2.99 -3.19
N ASP A 214 -18.95 -3.46 -2.75
CA ASP A 214 -19.89 -4.22 -3.58
C ASP A 214 -20.72 -3.35 -4.54
N GLN A 215 -20.76 -2.03 -4.33
CA GLN A 215 -21.47 -1.06 -5.16
C GLN A 215 -20.56 -0.28 -6.12
N LEU A 216 -19.28 -0.64 -6.24
CA LEU A 216 -18.33 0.11 -7.08
C LEU A 216 -18.72 0.16 -8.56
N ALA A 217 -19.51 -0.80 -9.04
CA ALA A 217 -20.03 -0.80 -10.41
C ALA A 217 -20.99 0.38 -10.68
N GLU A 218 -21.69 0.86 -9.65
CA GLU A 218 -22.69 1.94 -9.77
C GLU A 218 -22.06 3.33 -9.76
N VAL A 219 -20.80 3.46 -9.31
CA VAL A 219 -20.15 4.76 -9.10
C VAL A 219 -20.03 5.57 -10.40
N VAL A 220 -19.80 4.92 -11.54
CA VAL A 220 -19.74 5.62 -12.84
C VAL A 220 -21.04 6.35 -13.13
N GLU A 221 -22.18 5.71 -12.83
CA GLU A 221 -23.50 6.31 -13.05
C GLU A 221 -23.78 7.43 -12.04
N LEU A 222 -23.38 7.25 -10.79
CA LEU A 222 -23.47 8.32 -9.78
C LEU A 222 -22.65 9.55 -10.18
N ILE A 223 -21.46 9.37 -10.77
CA ILE A 223 -20.65 10.49 -11.25
C ILE A 223 -21.30 11.16 -12.46
N ARG A 224 -21.87 10.38 -13.39
CA ARG A 224 -22.61 10.89 -14.55
C ARG A 224 -23.76 11.80 -14.12
N VAL A 225 -24.61 11.33 -13.22
CA VAL A 225 -25.80 12.05 -12.77
C VAL A 225 -25.44 13.20 -11.82
N GLY A 226 -24.59 12.95 -10.82
CA GLY A 226 -24.29 13.92 -9.76
C GLY A 226 -23.39 15.07 -10.20
N TYR A 227 -22.49 14.83 -11.17
CA TYR A 227 -21.52 15.83 -11.63
C TYR A 227 -21.72 16.24 -13.09
N GLY A 228 -22.73 15.70 -13.78
CA GLY A 228 -23.00 15.99 -15.20
C GLY A 228 -21.90 15.50 -16.14
N ALA A 229 -21.12 14.50 -15.72
CA ALA A 229 -20.01 13.97 -16.49
C ALA A 229 -20.51 13.23 -17.72
N LYS A 230 -19.86 13.42 -18.87
CA LYS A 230 -20.04 12.53 -20.03
C LYS A 230 -19.23 11.26 -19.79
N VAL A 231 -19.87 10.12 -20.04
CA VAL A 231 -19.28 8.80 -19.86
C VAL A 231 -19.07 8.16 -21.22
N THR A 232 -17.82 7.82 -21.53
CA THR A 232 -17.46 7.05 -22.72
C THR A 232 -16.85 5.73 -22.30
N THR A 233 -17.51 4.62 -22.62
CA THR A 233 -17.00 3.28 -22.33
C THR A 233 -16.21 2.74 -23.51
N LEU A 234 -15.03 2.19 -23.22
CA LEU A 234 -14.13 1.56 -24.16
C LEU A 234 -13.97 0.06 -23.82
N PRO A 235 -13.43 -0.76 -24.74
CA PRO A 235 -13.09 -2.15 -24.46
C PRO A 235 -12.19 -2.32 -23.22
N ALA A 236 -12.15 -3.54 -22.67
CA ALA A 236 -11.38 -3.90 -21.47
C ALA A 236 -11.78 -3.15 -20.17
N GLY A 237 -13.01 -2.62 -20.12
CA GLY A 237 -13.55 -1.98 -18.90
C GLY A 237 -12.98 -0.59 -18.63
N ILE A 238 -12.42 0.07 -19.66
CA ILE A 238 -11.96 1.45 -19.59
C ILE A 238 -13.16 2.39 -19.71
N VAL A 239 -13.24 3.38 -18.83
CA VAL A 239 -14.28 4.40 -18.80
C VAL A 239 -13.63 5.77 -18.77
N LEU A 240 -14.00 6.65 -19.70
CA LEU A 240 -13.56 8.04 -19.72
C LEU A 240 -14.66 8.94 -19.17
N LEU A 241 -14.30 9.83 -18.24
CA LEU A 241 -15.18 10.83 -17.65
C LEU A 241 -14.72 12.22 -18.09
N SER A 242 -15.59 12.96 -18.80
CA SER A 242 -15.29 14.31 -19.31
C SER A 242 -16.41 15.31 -19.06
#